data_AF-A0AAP0JGC5-F1
#
_entry.id   AF-A0AAP0JGC5-F1
#
_cell.length_a   1.000
_cell.length_b   1.000
_cell.length_c   1.000
_cell.angle_alpha   90.00
_cell.angle_beta   90.00
_cell.angle_gamma   90.00
#
_symmetry.space_group_name_H-M   'P 1'
#
loop_
_entity.id
_entity.type
_entity.pdbx_description
1 polymer ?
#
loop_
_entity_poly.entity_id
_entity_poly.type
_entity_poly.pdbx_seq_one_letter_code
_entity_poly.pdbx_strand_id
1 'polypeptide(L)'
;MSLIFLALLLLGTASEATNDVKTWCVAKPSTDETALYDNMNWACSQVDCSVLRQGCPCFYPDTVMNHASVAMNLYYQSRGRNKWNCDFKNSGLITVTDPSYGSCSYQ
;
A
#
# COMPACT_ATOMS: atom_id res chain seq x y z
N MET A 1 -46.12 13.08 8.65
CA MET A 1 -44.95 12.40 8.05
C MET A 1 -44.09 13.44 7.37
N SER A 2 -43.03 13.87 8.08
CA SER A 2 -42.36 15.15 7.92
C SER A 2 -41.61 15.34 6.60
N LEU A 3 -41.82 16.49 5.97
CA LEU A 3 -41.08 17.07 4.83
C LEU A 3 -39.58 17.29 5.12
N ILE A 4 -39.12 17.00 6.33
CA ILE A 4 -37.74 17.14 6.80
C ILE A 4 -36.84 16.03 6.23
N PHE A 5 -37.39 14.85 5.89
CA PHE A 5 -36.59 13.73 5.37
C PHE A 5 -36.11 13.90 3.91
N LEU A 6 -36.80 14.72 3.09
CA LEU A 6 -36.37 14.98 1.71
C LEU A 6 -35.18 15.97 1.63
N ALA A 7 -34.99 16.80 2.65
CA ALA A 7 -33.89 17.78 2.68
C ALA A 7 -32.51 17.13 2.95
N LEU A 8 -32.48 15.97 3.62
CA LEU A 8 -31.25 15.21 3.90
C LEU A 8 -30.67 14.52 2.66
N LEU A 9 -31.46 14.31 1.60
CA LEU A 9 -31.00 13.74 0.32
C LEU A 9 -30.33 14.77 -0.60
N LEU A 10 -30.48 16.07 -0.31
CA LEU A 10 -29.92 17.18 -1.11
C LEU A 10 -28.62 17.76 -0.54
N LEU A 11 -28.21 17.35 0.67
CA LEU A 11 -26.86 17.61 1.17
C LEU A 11 -25.92 16.64 0.46
N GLY A 12 -25.61 16.97 -0.80
CA GLY A 12 -24.52 16.37 -1.54
C GLY A 12 -23.31 16.29 -0.63
N THR A 13 -22.70 15.12 -0.58
CA THR A 13 -21.48 14.90 0.17
C THR A 13 -20.50 16.00 -0.23
N ALA A 14 -20.22 16.91 0.69
CA ALA A 14 -19.04 17.74 0.57
C ALA A 14 -17.90 16.74 0.32
N SER A 15 -17.31 16.79 -0.87
CA SER A 15 -16.00 16.20 -1.06
C SER A 15 -15.12 16.99 -0.09
N GLU A 16 -14.94 16.45 1.11
CA GLU A 16 -13.81 16.83 1.93
C GLU A 16 -12.62 16.65 1.00
N ALA A 17 -12.07 17.76 0.53
CA ALA A 17 -10.72 17.79 0.02
C ALA A 17 -9.85 17.47 1.23
N THR A 18 -9.82 16.21 1.61
CA THR A 18 -8.81 15.67 2.50
C THR A 18 -7.52 16.01 1.79
N ASN A 19 -6.63 16.72 2.47
CA ASN A 19 -5.22 16.68 2.11
C ASN A 19 -4.82 15.21 2.29
N ASP A 20 -5.06 14.39 1.28
CA ASP A 20 -4.80 12.96 1.32
C ASP A 20 -3.29 12.81 1.25
N VAL A 21 -2.66 12.87 2.42
CA VAL A 21 -1.21 12.75 2.59
C VAL A 21 -0.80 11.47 1.88
N LYS A 22 0.09 11.59 0.89
CA LYS A 22 0.58 10.43 0.19
C LYS A 22 1.32 9.54 1.19
N THR A 23 0.87 8.30 1.28
CA THR A 23 1.42 7.27 2.16
C THR A 23 1.81 6.05 1.34
N TRP A 24 2.73 5.28 1.91
CA TRP A 24 3.21 4.02 1.35
C TRP A 24 3.23 2.95 2.41
N CYS A 25 3.16 1.70 1.99
CA CYS A 25 3.31 0.55 2.87
C CYS A 25 4.67 -0.11 2.62
N VAL A 26 5.51 -0.17 3.64
CA VAL A 26 6.81 -0.86 3.58
C VAL A 26 6.84 -2.01 4.58
N ALA A 27 7.72 -2.98 4.37
CA ALA A 27 7.91 -4.05 5.34
C ALA A 27 8.50 -3.50 6.64
N LYS A 28 8.19 -4.15 7.76
CA LYS A 28 8.70 -3.83 9.08
C LYS A 28 10.07 -4.49 9.28
N PRO A 29 11.14 -3.74 9.63
CA PRO A 29 12.48 -4.31 9.74
C PRO A 29 12.64 -5.42 10.79
N SER A 30 11.72 -5.49 11.76
CA SER A 30 11.71 -6.51 12.80
C SER A 30 10.95 -7.80 12.41
N THR A 31 10.52 -7.93 11.16
CA THR A 31 9.77 -9.10 10.68
C THR A 31 10.72 -10.18 10.14
N ASP A 32 10.46 -11.43 10.50
CA ASP A 32 11.22 -12.59 10.03
C ASP A 32 11.15 -12.74 8.50
N GLU A 33 12.26 -13.16 7.87
CA GLU A 33 12.34 -13.31 6.41
C GLU A 33 11.27 -14.24 5.83
N THR A 34 10.93 -15.32 6.52
CA THR A 34 9.86 -16.25 6.09
C THR A 34 8.52 -15.54 5.99
N ALA A 35 8.18 -14.71 6.99
CA ALA A 35 6.94 -13.94 6.97
C ALA A 35 6.96 -12.88 5.86
N LEU A 36 8.10 -12.24 5.61
CA LEU A 36 8.26 -11.30 4.49
C LEU A 36 8.07 -11.98 3.14
N TYR A 37 8.62 -13.18 2.96
CA TYR A 37 8.45 -13.97 1.74
C TYR A 37 6.98 -14.36 1.52
N ASP A 38 6.30 -14.80 2.58
CA ASP A 38 4.86 -15.11 2.53
C ASP A 38 4.01 -13.89 2.18
N ASN A 39 4.30 -12.74 2.80
CA ASN A 39 3.61 -11.47 2.51
C ASN A 39 3.82 -11.02 1.07
N MET A 40 5.06 -11.12 0.57
CA MET A 40 5.41 -10.81 -0.82
C MET A 40 4.60 -11.69 -1.77
N ASN A 41 4.65 -13.02 -1.61
CA ASN A 41 3.95 -13.95 -2.48
C ASN A 41 2.43 -13.73 -2.44
N TRP A 42 1.88 -13.50 -1.25
CA TRP A 42 0.46 -13.22 -1.10
C TRP A 42 0.09 -11.91 -1.79
N ALA A 43 0.84 -10.82 -1.60
CA ALA A 43 0.59 -9.56 -2.29
C ALA A 43 0.65 -9.74 -3.82
N CYS A 44 1.67 -10.43 -4.33
CA CYS A 44 1.82 -10.69 -5.76
C CYS A 44 0.78 -11.65 -6.34
N SER A 45 0.05 -12.40 -5.51
CA SER A 45 -1.15 -13.13 -5.96
C SER A 45 -2.35 -12.22 -6.20
N GLN A 46 -2.33 -11.01 -5.65
CA GLN A 46 -3.42 -10.03 -5.69
C GLN A 46 -3.16 -8.88 -6.66
N VAL A 47 -1.89 -8.57 -6.94
CA VAL A 47 -1.45 -7.47 -7.79
C VAL A 47 -0.29 -7.88 -8.71
N ASP A 48 -0.04 -7.11 -9.78
CA ASP A 48 1.10 -7.36 -10.65
C ASP A 48 2.42 -6.92 -9.99
N CYS A 49 3.29 -7.89 -9.74
CA CYS A 49 4.64 -7.70 -9.21
C CYS A 49 5.74 -7.76 -10.29
N SER A 50 5.41 -7.53 -11.56
CA SER A 50 6.37 -7.54 -12.67
C SER A 50 7.61 -6.66 -12.43
N VAL A 51 7.45 -5.54 -11.71
CA VAL A 51 8.53 -4.61 -11.34
C VAL A 51 9.62 -5.21 -10.44
N LEU A 52 9.34 -6.35 -9.79
CA LEU A 52 10.26 -7.08 -8.92
C LEU A 52 11.11 -8.11 -9.66
N ARG A 53 10.88 -8.34 -10.95
CA ARG A 53 11.64 -9.35 -11.69
C ARG A 53 13.07 -8.87 -11.95
N GLN A 54 14.00 -9.81 -12.05
CA GLN A 54 15.38 -9.50 -12.42
C GLN A 54 15.44 -8.66 -13.71
N GLY A 55 16.16 -7.55 -13.67
CA GLY A 55 16.24 -6.57 -14.76
C GLY A 55 15.17 -5.47 -14.71
N CYS A 56 14.21 -5.55 -13.81
CA CYS A 56 13.22 -4.49 -13.59
C CYS A 56 13.67 -3.47 -12.53
N PRO A 57 13.05 -2.27 -12.49
CA PRO A 57 13.55 -1.15 -11.70
C PRO A 57 13.63 -1.36 -10.18
N CYS A 58 12.80 -2.26 -9.64
CA CYS A 58 12.69 -2.53 -8.20
C CYS A 58 13.32 -3.85 -7.76
N PHE A 59 14.09 -4.51 -8.64
CA PHE A 59 14.78 -5.75 -8.28
C PHE A 59 15.93 -5.53 -7.29
N TYR A 60 16.71 -4.45 -7.47
CA TYR A 60 17.80 -4.14 -6.55
C TYR A 60 17.37 -3.16 -5.47
N PRO A 61 17.83 -3.31 -4.21
CA PRO A 61 18.64 -4.41 -3.70
C PRO A 61 17.88 -5.75 -3.71
N ASP A 62 18.60 -6.83 -4.04
CA ASP A 62 18.06 -8.19 -4.13
C ASP A 62 17.95 -8.80 -2.72
N THR A 63 16.99 -8.29 -1.95
CA THR A 63 16.68 -8.75 -0.60
C THR A 63 15.18 -8.97 -0.46
N VAL A 64 14.80 -9.98 0.33
CA VAL A 64 13.38 -10.29 0.61
C VAL A 64 12.67 -9.08 1.22
N MET A 65 13.35 -8.34 2.10
CA MET A 65 12.83 -7.13 2.72
C MET A 65 12.44 -6.05 1.69
N ASN A 66 13.30 -5.84 0.69
CA ASN A 66 13.05 -4.87 -0.37
C ASN A 66 11.89 -5.32 -1.27
N HIS A 67 11.95 -6.56 -1.75
CA HIS A 67 10.90 -7.10 -2.62
C HIS A 67 9.54 -7.15 -1.92
N ALA A 68 9.50 -7.56 -0.66
CA ALA A 68 8.29 -7.53 0.16
C ALA A 68 7.75 -6.11 0.32
N SER A 69 8.61 -5.13 0.61
CA SER A 69 8.19 -3.73 0.75
C SER A 69 7.51 -3.19 -0.51
N VAL A 70 8.07 -3.47 -1.69
CA VAL A 70 7.48 -3.06 -2.97
C VAL A 70 6.15 -3.78 -3.21
N ALA A 71 6.09 -5.10 -3.04
CA ALA A 71 4.87 -5.89 -3.25
C ALA A 71 3.74 -5.44 -2.30
N MET A 72 4.07 -5.24 -1.02
CA MET A 72 3.13 -4.74 -0.01
C MET A 72 2.63 -3.34 -0.34
N ASN A 73 3.50 -2.45 -0.84
CA ASN A 73 3.10 -1.14 -1.32
C ASN A 73 2.14 -1.22 -2.50
N LEU A 74 2.44 -2.02 -3.52
CA LEU A 74 1.58 -2.18 -4.70
C LEU A 74 0.16 -2.63 -4.30
N TYR A 75 0.06 -3.60 -3.38
CA TYR A 75 -1.21 -4.03 -2.82
C TYR A 75 -1.90 -2.91 -2.02
N TYR A 76 -1.16 -2.22 -1.15
CA TYR A 76 -1.69 -1.13 -0.33
C TYR A 76 -2.31 -0.01 -1.19
N GLN A 77 -1.62 0.40 -2.26
CA GLN A 77 -2.14 1.39 -3.21
C GLN A 77 -3.36 0.87 -3.96
N SER A 78 -3.32 -0.37 -4.47
CA SER A 78 -4.43 -0.95 -5.25
C SER A 78 -5.71 -1.12 -4.43
N ARG A 79 -5.62 -1.09 -3.09
CA ARG A 79 -6.76 -1.25 -2.17
C ARG A 79 -7.19 0.06 -1.50
N GLY A 80 -6.72 1.20 -1.99
CA GLY A 80 -7.17 2.53 -1.53
C GLY A 80 -6.50 3.01 -0.25
N ARG A 81 -5.26 2.58 0.03
CA ARG A 81 -4.41 3.12 1.11
C ARG A 81 -4.99 3.05 2.54
N ASN A 82 -5.97 2.20 2.77
CA ASN A 82 -6.52 2.03 4.12
C ASN A 82 -5.51 1.36 5.06
N LYS A 83 -5.54 1.73 6.35
CA LYS A 83 -4.58 1.21 7.35
C LYS A 83 -4.52 -0.31 7.40
N TRP A 84 -5.67 -0.97 7.31
CA TRP A 84 -5.77 -2.44 7.33
C TRP A 84 -5.14 -3.13 6.10
N ASN A 85 -4.99 -2.43 4.98
CA ASN A 85 -4.33 -2.99 3.80
C ASN A 85 -2.81 -3.09 3.96
N CYS A 86 -2.22 -2.42 4.96
CA CYS A 86 -0.80 -2.48 5.28
C CYS A 86 -0.52 -3.30 6.55
N ASP A 87 -1.50 -4.04 7.09
CA ASP A 87 -1.27 -4.79 8.33
C ASP A 87 -0.31 -5.98 8.10
N PHE A 88 -0.61 -6.82 7.10
CA PHE A 88 0.18 -8.03 6.78
C PHE A 88 0.54 -8.86 8.03
N LYS A 89 -0.39 -9.07 8.97
CA LYS A 89 -0.11 -9.71 10.27
C LYS A 89 0.90 -8.92 11.10
N ASN A 90 0.70 -7.61 11.21
CA ASN A 90 1.58 -6.66 11.92
C ASN A 90 3.04 -6.61 11.40
N SER A 91 3.22 -6.84 10.10
CA SER A 91 4.54 -6.81 9.44
C SER A 91 4.69 -5.69 8.41
N GLY A 92 3.62 -4.92 8.16
CA GLY A 92 3.73 -3.69 7.38
C GLY A 92 3.82 -2.44 8.25
N LEU A 93 4.39 -1.39 7.67
CA LEU A 93 4.51 -0.07 8.24
C LEU A 93 4.04 0.96 7.20
N ILE A 94 3.16 1.85 7.63
CA ILE A 94 2.76 3.01 6.83
C ILE A 94 3.79 4.11 7.03
N THR A 95 4.37 4.60 5.95
CA THR A 95 5.28 5.75 5.92
C THR A 95 4.65 6.91 5.16
N VAL A 96 4.96 8.13 5.60
CA VAL A 96 4.64 9.40 4.91
C VAL A 96 5.84 9.93 4.12
N THR A 97 7.01 9.32 4.29
CA THR A 97 8.22 9.61 3.53
C THR A 97 8.28 8.66 2.35
N ASP A 98 8.42 9.20 1.14
CA ASP A 98 8.55 8.43 -0.10
C ASP A 98 9.75 7.48 -0.01
N PRO A 99 9.52 6.15 -0.03
CA PRO A 99 10.60 5.17 0.03
C PRO A 99 11.21 4.86 -1.35
N SER A 100 10.80 5.58 -2.41
CA SER A 100 11.38 5.44 -3.76
C SER A 100 12.89 5.67 -3.77
N TYR A 101 13.59 4.91 -4.59
CA TYR A 101 15.04 5.00 -4.71
C TYR A 101 15.50 4.63 -6.12
N GLY A 102 16.53 5.30 -6.63
CA GLY A 102 17.06 5.06 -7.97
C GLY A 102 15.96 5.08 -9.04
N SER A 103 15.79 3.96 -9.75
CA SER A 103 14.72 3.76 -10.73
C SER A 103 13.44 3.12 -10.16
N CYS A 104 13.45 2.65 -8.91
CA CYS A 104 12.30 2.06 -8.26
C CYS A 104 11.40 3.15 -7.68
N SER A 105 10.24 3.37 -8.30
CA SER A 105 9.23 4.29 -7.78
C SER A 105 8.17 3.51 -7.01
N TYR A 106 8.01 3.85 -5.73
CA TYR A 106 6.88 3.43 -4.94
C TYR A 106 5.70 4.32 -5.32
N GLN A 107 4.80 3.77 -6.13
CA GLN A 107 3.55 4.43 -6.50
C GLN A 107 2.71 4.69 -5.25
#